data_AF-A0A5K0ZJS0-F1
#
_entry.id   AF-A0A5K0ZJS0-F1
#
_cell.length_a   1.000
_cell.length_b   1.000
_cell.length_c   1.000
_cell.angle_alpha   90.00
_cell.angle_beta   90.00
_cell.angle_gamma   90.00
#
_symmetry.space_group_name_H-M   'P 1'
#
loop_
_entity.id
_entity.type
_entity.pdbx_description
1 polymer ?
#
loop_
_entity_poly.entity_id
_entity_poly.type
_entity_poly.pdbx_seq_one_letter_code
_entity_poly.pdbx_strand_id
1 'polypeptide(L)'
;MENLSHSGMSSSFLPHLITEKLNHENYLIWKRQIMPFIRSQGLFGHLNGSTKAPPISVLQEIKNEAGEVIVVHEDSNPEHAMWMRRDQNLVAYILSTLSQQVLLSVSDDCTAEELWKTLADTFSQISEARIMYLKKEFQNLSKGSTSIMNYLGRIKAIADQLAASGNNISDKEKVQQTLNGLGHDYHAFITALEVLPVLPSFNELQGKLLQYEMNMKRVIERTDQGNSQNVLAMNVKFGKSHGNSNHGCRGILPTPHNQGMSPLDTSRKIPICFQCNKKGHMKAQCWFNPQNKNKGVRHDYKQGGQSSKSTAEDMQ
;
A
#
# COMPACT_ATOMS: atom_id res chain seq x y z
N MET A 1 29.97 42.65 30.56
CA MET A 1 29.33 41.91 29.44
C MET A 1 29.70 40.46 29.65
N GLU A 2 28.71 39.66 30.04
CA GLU A 2 28.88 38.29 30.51
C GLU A 2 29.44 37.38 29.42
N ASN A 3 30.50 36.65 29.75
CA ASN A 3 30.99 35.52 28.99
C ASN A 3 29.91 34.43 29.00
N LEU A 4 29.04 34.45 27.99
CA LEU A 4 28.25 33.29 27.61
C LEU A 4 29.22 32.22 27.11
N SER A 5 29.70 31.38 28.03
CA SER A 5 30.27 30.09 27.69
C SER A 5 29.17 29.32 26.95
N HIS A 6 29.19 29.36 25.63
CA HIS A 6 28.32 28.55 24.78
C HIS A 6 28.59 27.08 25.13
N SER A 7 27.76 26.51 26.00
CA SER A 7 27.71 25.08 26.25
C SER A 7 27.10 24.43 25.00
N GLY A 8 27.91 24.30 23.95
CA GLY A 8 27.59 23.44 22.82
C GLY A 8 27.34 22.02 23.34
N MET A 9 26.53 21.23 22.62
CA MET A 9 26.30 19.83 22.98
C MET A 9 27.65 19.11 23.09
N SER A 10 27.96 18.46 24.22
CA SER A 10 29.23 17.72 24.34
C SER A 10 29.41 16.73 23.17
N SER A 11 30.63 16.56 22.69
CA SER A 11 30.96 15.57 21.64
C SER A 11 30.56 14.15 22.04
N SER A 12 30.44 13.88 23.35
CA SER A 12 29.92 12.61 23.88
C SER A 12 28.45 12.32 23.53
N PHE A 13 27.67 13.33 23.09
CA PHE A 13 26.27 13.14 22.68
C PHE A 13 26.12 12.69 21.23
N LEU A 14 27.19 12.81 20.43
CA LEU A 14 27.13 12.52 19.00
C LEU A 14 26.73 11.06 18.67
N PRO A 15 27.22 10.03 19.40
CA PRO A 15 26.73 8.66 19.23
C PRO A 15 25.25 8.45 19.60
N HIS A 16 24.71 9.28 20.50
CA HIS A 16 23.30 9.21 20.88
C HIS A 16 22.40 9.93 19.87
N LEU A 17 22.92 10.96 19.21
CA LEU A 17 22.19 11.72 18.20
C LEU A 17 22.10 10.98 16.87
N ILE A 18 23.14 10.23 16.52
CA ILE A 18 23.25 9.49 15.26
C ILE A 18 23.16 7.99 15.58
N THR A 19 21.92 7.52 15.62
CA THR A 19 21.59 6.12 15.92
C THR A 19 22.05 5.17 14.83
N GLU A 20 22.04 5.63 13.58
CA GLU A 20 22.54 4.87 12.43
C GLU A 20 23.67 5.63 11.73
N LYS A 21 24.80 4.95 11.55
CA LYS A 21 25.94 5.50 10.80
C LYS A 21 25.58 5.70 9.33
N LEU A 22 26.17 6.72 8.71
CA LEU A 22 25.95 7.04 7.30
C LEU A 22 26.27 5.83 6.42
N ASN A 23 25.31 5.43 5.60
CA ASN A 23 25.41 4.43 4.56
C ASN A 23 24.71 4.93 3.28
N HIS A 24 24.71 4.12 2.22
CA HIS A 24 24.09 4.45 0.92
C HIS A 24 22.57 4.63 0.97
N GLU A 25 21.96 4.33 2.12
CA GLU A 25 20.53 4.28 2.28
C GLU A 25 19.98 5.45 3.11
N ASN A 26 20.74 5.94 4.09
CA ASN A 26 20.21 6.83 5.12
C ASN A 26 20.73 8.27 5.06
N TYR A 27 21.40 8.70 3.97
CA TYR A 27 22.02 10.03 3.87
C TYR A 27 21.11 11.19 4.27
N LEU A 28 19.87 11.22 3.80
CA LEU A 28 18.94 12.31 4.12
C LEU A 28 18.58 12.35 5.61
N ILE A 29 18.43 11.18 6.25
CA ILE A 29 18.14 11.05 7.68
C ILE A 29 19.36 11.44 8.49
N TRP A 30 20.53 10.89 8.13
CA TRP A 30 21.82 11.22 8.75
C TRP A 30 22.11 12.72 8.68
N LYS A 31 21.94 13.34 7.50
CA LYS A 31 22.12 14.79 7.30
C LYS A 31 21.19 15.58 8.22
N ARG A 32 19.93 15.15 8.38
CA ARG A 32 18.96 15.78 9.28
C ARG A 32 19.39 15.70 10.76
N GLN A 33 20.08 14.63 11.16
CA GLN A 33 20.57 14.42 12.53
C GLN A 33 21.89 15.16 12.83
N ILE A 34 22.87 15.11 11.93
CA ILE A 34 24.20 15.69 12.17
C ILE A 34 24.21 17.23 12.08
N MET A 35 23.33 17.81 11.25
CA MET A 35 23.32 19.26 11.00
C MET A 35 23.02 20.11 12.25
N PRO A 36 22.01 19.80 13.08
CA PRO A 36 21.79 20.49 14.35
C PRO A 36 23.00 20.44 15.29
N PHE A 37 23.69 19.30 15.37
CA PHE A 37 24.90 19.17 16.18
C PHE A 37 26.00 20.12 15.72
N ILE A 38 26.34 20.10 14.42
CA ILE A 38 27.39 20.96 13.87
C ILE A 38 27.07 22.45 14.08
N ARG A 39 25.79 22.82 13.91
CA ARG A 39 25.32 24.19 14.19
C ARG A 39 25.44 24.56 15.66
N SER A 40 25.12 23.65 16.58
CA SER A 40 25.25 23.88 18.03
C SER A 40 26.71 24.09 18.48
N GLN A 41 27.67 23.53 17.75
CA GLN A 41 29.11 23.74 17.99
C GLN A 41 29.66 25.04 17.38
N GLY A 42 28.85 25.76 16.59
CA GLY A 42 29.33 26.92 15.83
C GLY A 42 30.29 26.56 14.69
N LEU A 43 30.36 25.29 14.28
CA LEU A 43 31.29 24.80 13.26
C LEU A 43 30.74 24.86 11.83
N PHE A 44 29.50 25.33 11.65
CA PHE A 44 28.85 25.42 10.33
C PHE A 44 29.65 26.27 9.33
N GLY A 45 30.39 27.28 9.79
CA GLY A 45 31.25 28.11 8.94
C GLY A 45 32.43 27.36 8.30
N HIS A 46 32.89 26.27 8.92
CA HIS A 46 33.90 25.38 8.33
C HIS A 46 33.31 24.45 7.26
N LEU A 47 32.01 24.12 7.34
CA LEU A 47 31.35 23.29 6.33
C LEU A 47 31.06 24.03 5.02
N ASN A 48 30.72 25.31 5.11
CA ASN A 48 30.25 26.11 3.97
C ASN A 48 31.32 27.08 3.42
N GLY A 49 32.54 27.03 3.95
CA GLY A 49 33.65 27.91 3.55
C GLY A 49 33.53 29.37 4.00
N SER A 50 32.56 29.71 4.86
CA SER A 50 32.43 31.08 5.39
C SER A 50 33.55 31.41 6.37
N THR A 51 34.05 30.43 7.11
CA THR A 51 35.22 30.57 7.99
C THR A 51 36.48 30.23 7.20
N LYS A 52 37.06 31.22 6.51
CA LYS A 52 38.28 31.01 5.72
C LYS A 52 39.50 30.73 6.60
N ALA A 53 40.40 29.87 6.11
CA ALA A 53 41.67 29.60 6.76
C ALA A 53 42.53 30.89 6.79
N PRO A 54 43.03 31.30 7.96
CA PRO A 54 44.03 32.37 8.06
C PRO A 54 45.33 31.98 7.31
N PRO A 55 46.19 32.95 6.97
CA PRO A 55 47.51 32.66 6.42
C PRO A 55 48.32 31.75 7.36
N ILE A 56 49.09 30.81 6.80
CA ILE A 56 49.89 29.84 7.55
C ILE A 56 50.98 30.55 8.37
N SER A 57 51.55 31.62 7.82
CA SER A 57 52.57 32.44 8.45
C SER A 57 52.17 33.91 8.51
N VAL A 58 52.69 34.61 9.51
CA VAL A 58 52.56 36.06 9.67
C VAL A 58 53.96 36.65 9.68
N LEU A 59 54.13 37.76 8.96
CA LEU A 59 55.37 38.54 8.97
C LEU A 59 55.35 39.47 10.18
N GLN A 60 56.31 39.31 11.08
CA GLN A 60 56.45 40.16 12.25
C GLN A 60 57.60 41.14 12.03
N GLU A 61 57.28 42.44 12.02
CA GLU A 61 58.26 43.52 11.89
C GLU A 61 58.86 43.86 13.26
N ILE A 62 60.16 43.69 13.41
CA ILE A 62 60.90 44.19 14.58
C ILE A 62 61.32 45.63 14.27
N LYS A 63 60.80 46.60 15.01
CA LYS A 63 61.14 48.03 14.87
C LYS A 63 62.20 48.44 15.90
N ASN A 64 63.15 49.30 15.52
CA ASN A 64 64.08 49.91 16.47
C ASN A 64 63.38 50.99 17.32
N GLU A 65 64.09 51.55 18.30
CA GLU A 65 63.60 52.67 19.13
C GLU A 65 63.23 53.91 18.30
N ALA A 66 63.72 54.02 17.06
CA ALA A 66 63.38 55.07 16.10
C ALA A 66 62.17 54.73 15.18
N GLY A 67 61.57 53.55 15.32
CA GLY A 67 60.42 53.09 14.53
C GLY A 67 60.74 52.50 13.16
N GLU A 68 62.01 52.31 12.81
CA GLU A 68 62.46 51.70 11.56
C GLU A 68 62.43 50.17 11.66
N VAL A 69 61.90 49.51 10.63
CA VAL A 69 61.84 48.04 10.54
C VAL A 69 63.25 47.49 10.30
N ILE A 70 63.76 46.69 11.24
CA ILE A 70 65.12 46.13 11.22
C ILE A 70 65.12 44.70 10.65
N VAL A 71 64.10 43.90 10.99
CA VAL A 71 63.99 42.49 10.61
C VAL A 71 62.53 42.15 10.40
N VAL A 72 62.25 41.41 9.32
CA VAL A 72 60.96 40.76 9.08
C VAL A 72 61.17 39.27 9.32
N HIS A 73 60.57 38.73 10.38
CA HIS A 73 60.61 37.29 10.66
C HIS A 73 59.30 36.63 10.21
N GLU A 74 59.39 35.43 9.65
CA GLU A 74 58.22 34.63 9.25
C GLU A 74 57.89 33.66 10.39
N ASP A 75 56.81 33.95 11.11
CA ASP A 75 56.35 33.13 12.23
C ASP A 75 55.08 32.36 11.88
N SER A 76 54.92 31.17 12.47
CA SER A 76 53.69 30.39 12.32
C SER A 76 52.49 31.12 12.93
N ASN A 77 51.39 31.20 12.19
CA ASN A 77 50.19 31.89 12.65
C ASN A 77 49.42 31.05 13.69
N PRO A 78 49.30 31.49 14.96
CA PRO A 78 48.51 30.77 15.96
C PRO A 78 47.02 30.69 15.59
N GLU A 79 46.49 31.67 14.84
CA GLU A 79 45.10 31.64 14.37
C GLU A 79 44.85 30.55 13.33
N HIS A 80 45.82 30.32 12.44
CA HIS A 80 45.76 29.20 11.49
C HIS A 80 45.76 27.86 12.23
N ALA A 81 46.61 27.70 13.25
CA ALA A 81 46.65 26.49 14.08
C ALA A 81 45.32 26.24 14.81
N MET A 82 44.70 27.30 15.37
CA MET A 82 43.38 27.21 16.00
C MET A 82 42.27 26.87 14.99
N TRP A 83 42.31 27.47 13.80
CA TRP A 83 41.37 27.17 12.72
C TRP A 83 41.47 25.70 12.30
N MET A 84 42.70 25.23 12.05
CA MET A 84 42.96 23.85 11.65
C MET A 84 42.50 22.85 12.72
N ARG A 85 42.72 23.16 14.00
CA ARG A 85 42.23 22.32 15.10
C ARG A 85 40.71 22.20 15.10
N ARG A 86 39.98 23.29 14.85
CA ARG A 86 38.51 23.26 14.78
C ARG A 86 38.01 22.49 13.57
N ASP A 87 38.66 22.67 12.42
CA ASP A 87 38.37 21.94 11.19
C ASP A 87 38.58 20.43 11.37
N GLN A 88 39.73 20.00 11.90
CA GLN A 88 40.01 18.58 12.12
C GLN A 88 39.12 17.94 13.20
N ASN A 89 38.70 18.69 14.22
CA ASN A 89 37.68 18.21 15.15
C ASN A 89 36.35 17.94 14.43
N LEU A 90 35.95 18.81 13.50
CA LEU A 90 34.75 18.61 12.70
C LEU A 90 34.87 17.40 11.77
N VAL A 91 36.02 17.22 11.13
CA VAL A 91 36.35 16.02 10.34
C VAL A 91 36.20 14.77 11.22
N ALA A 92 36.83 14.74 12.39
CA ALA A 92 36.73 13.60 13.32
C ALA A 92 35.28 13.31 13.74
N TYR A 93 34.47 14.34 14.01
CA TYR A 93 33.05 14.17 14.28
C TYR A 93 32.31 13.55 13.10
N ILE A 94 32.50 14.06 11.88
CA ILE A 94 31.84 13.50 10.69
C ILE A 94 32.28 12.05 10.49
N LEU A 95 33.58 11.77 10.48
CA LEU A 95 34.14 10.41 10.29
C LEU A 95 33.59 9.40 11.31
N SER A 96 33.43 9.80 12.58
CA SER A 96 32.89 8.91 13.62
C SER A 96 31.44 8.45 13.36
N THR A 97 30.72 9.19 12.51
CA THR A 97 29.33 8.91 12.13
C THR A 97 29.20 8.12 10.84
N LEU A 98 30.31 7.84 10.16
CA LEU A 98 30.32 7.12 8.88
C LEU A 98 30.39 5.62 9.13
N SER A 99 29.70 4.84 8.29
CA SER A 99 29.90 3.39 8.24
C SER A 99 31.25 3.05 7.62
N GLN A 100 31.74 1.83 7.88
CA GLN A 100 33.04 1.39 7.39
C GLN A 100 33.16 1.49 5.85
N GLN A 101 32.08 1.20 5.12
CA GLN A 101 32.06 1.27 3.66
C GLN A 101 32.26 2.72 3.16
N VAL A 102 31.66 3.69 3.85
CA VAL A 102 31.77 5.11 3.48
C VAL A 102 33.14 5.66 3.88
N LEU A 103 33.69 5.25 5.03
CA LEU A 103 35.05 5.64 5.43
C LEU A 103 36.10 5.29 4.38
N LEU A 104 35.99 4.13 3.74
CA LEU A 104 36.92 3.69 2.68
C LEU A 104 36.86 4.55 1.41
N SER A 105 35.81 5.35 1.23
CA SER A 105 35.64 6.22 0.07
C SER A 105 36.15 7.65 0.29
N VAL A 106 36.56 7.98 1.52
CA VAL A 106 37.00 9.32 1.91
C VAL A 106 38.53 9.41 1.85
N SER A 107 39.06 10.56 1.41
CA SER A 107 40.50 10.84 1.39
C SER A 107 41.04 11.12 2.81
N ASP A 108 42.26 10.67 3.08
CA ASP A 108 42.89 10.82 4.41
C ASP A 108 43.19 12.28 4.78
N ASP A 109 43.54 13.12 3.81
CA ASP A 109 43.93 14.53 4.02
C ASP A 109 42.89 15.50 3.43
N CYS A 110 41.71 15.59 4.05
CA CYS A 110 40.66 16.52 3.63
C CYS A 110 40.29 17.52 4.73
N THR A 111 39.94 18.74 4.32
CA THR A 111 39.27 19.71 5.18
C THR A 111 37.82 19.31 5.43
N ALA A 112 37.19 19.87 6.47
CA ALA A 112 35.78 19.58 6.72
C ALA A 112 34.86 20.00 5.57
N GLU A 113 35.21 21.07 4.85
CA GLU A 113 34.49 21.55 3.66
C GLU A 113 34.56 20.53 2.52
N GLU A 114 35.76 20.05 2.19
CA GLU A 114 35.99 19.08 1.12
C GLU A 114 35.32 17.74 1.42
N LEU A 115 35.45 17.26 2.66
CA LEU A 115 34.78 16.05 3.14
C LEU A 115 33.26 16.18 2.97
N TRP A 116 32.70 17.30 3.44
CA TRP A 116 31.26 17.54 3.38
C TRP A 116 30.73 17.63 1.95
N LYS A 117 31.45 18.33 1.06
CA LYS A 117 31.12 18.40 -0.36
C LYS A 117 31.16 17.02 -1.02
N THR A 118 32.22 16.26 -0.80
CA THR A 118 32.39 14.91 -1.36
C THR A 118 31.23 13.98 -0.94
N LEU A 119 30.86 14.01 0.34
CA LEU A 119 29.70 13.26 0.84
C LEU A 119 28.40 13.79 0.23
N ALA A 120 28.21 15.11 0.15
CA ALA A 120 26.99 15.68 -0.43
C ALA A 120 26.82 15.31 -1.90
N ASP A 121 27.87 15.38 -2.70
CA ASP A 121 27.82 15.09 -4.13
C ASP A 121 27.58 13.59 -4.37
N THR A 122 28.29 12.73 -3.66
CA THR A 122 28.14 11.26 -3.79
C THR A 122 26.75 10.80 -3.38
N PHE A 123 26.29 11.22 -2.19
CA PHE A 123 25.05 10.69 -1.63
C PHE A 123 23.80 11.42 -2.12
N SER A 124 23.90 12.66 -2.64
CA SER A 124 22.74 13.33 -3.27
C SER A 124 22.27 12.56 -4.49
N GLN A 125 23.18 12.18 -5.38
CA GLN A 125 22.85 11.40 -6.58
C GLN A 125 22.28 10.02 -6.23
N ILE A 126 22.89 9.33 -5.26
CA ILE A 126 22.41 8.03 -4.78
C ILE A 126 21.01 8.16 -4.16
N SER A 127 20.78 9.21 -3.36
CA SER A 127 19.49 9.45 -2.71
C SER A 127 18.40 9.73 -3.75
N GLU A 128 18.68 10.54 -4.76
CA GLU A 128 17.73 10.83 -5.86
C GLU A 128 17.41 9.57 -6.66
N ALA A 129 18.43 8.80 -7.05
CA ALA A 129 18.24 7.52 -7.75
C ALA A 129 17.40 6.54 -6.92
N ARG A 130 17.63 6.49 -5.60
CA ARG A 130 16.83 5.67 -4.67
C ARG A 130 15.39 6.14 -4.58
N ILE A 131 15.14 7.45 -4.46
CA ILE A 131 13.79 8.01 -4.44
C ILE A 131 13.06 7.66 -5.74
N MET A 132 13.72 7.79 -6.89
CA MET A 132 13.17 7.39 -8.19
C MET A 132 12.87 5.89 -8.25
N TYR A 133 13.78 5.06 -7.75
CA TYR A 133 13.59 3.61 -7.66
C TYR A 133 12.37 3.26 -6.81
N LEU A 134 12.27 3.82 -5.60
CA LEU A 134 11.15 3.59 -4.68
C LEU A 134 9.82 4.07 -5.27
N LYS A 135 9.80 5.23 -5.94
CA LYS A 135 8.62 5.70 -6.67
C LYS A 135 8.22 4.73 -7.78
N LYS A 136 9.19 4.23 -8.54
CA LYS A 136 8.94 3.24 -9.60
C LYS A 136 8.46 1.90 -9.02
N GLU A 137 9.05 1.45 -7.92
CA GLU A 137 8.62 0.23 -7.23
C GLU A 137 7.20 0.38 -6.69
N PHE A 138 6.90 1.52 -6.07
CA PHE A 138 5.56 1.86 -5.61
C PHE A 138 4.54 1.76 -6.74
N GLN A 139 4.79 2.38 -7.90
CA GLN A 139 3.86 2.38 -9.04
C GLN A 139 3.69 0.99 -9.69
N ASN A 140 4.73 0.15 -9.66
CA ASN A 140 4.69 -1.20 -10.24
C ASN A 140 4.26 -2.28 -9.24
N LEU A 141 3.87 -1.88 -8.02
CA LEU A 141 3.57 -2.82 -6.96
C LEU A 141 2.23 -3.51 -7.22
N SER A 142 2.28 -4.82 -7.41
CA SER A 142 1.10 -5.67 -7.58
C SER A 142 1.04 -6.73 -6.48
N LYS A 143 -0.17 -7.17 -6.15
CA LYS A 143 -0.40 -8.25 -5.18
C LYS A 143 0.21 -9.56 -5.70
N GLY A 144 0.00 -9.88 -6.97
CA GLY A 144 0.38 -11.17 -7.55
C GLY A 144 -0.16 -12.35 -6.73
N SER A 145 0.69 -13.34 -6.49
CA SER A 145 0.40 -14.52 -5.67
C SER A 145 0.52 -14.30 -4.15
N THR A 146 0.89 -13.10 -3.71
CA THR A 146 1.05 -12.81 -2.27
C THR A 146 -0.28 -12.59 -1.57
N SER A 147 -0.30 -12.71 -0.23
CA SER A 147 -1.47 -12.39 0.59
C SER A 147 -1.75 -10.88 0.57
N ILE A 148 -3.01 -10.50 0.79
CA ILE A 148 -3.38 -9.09 0.89
C ILE A 148 -2.58 -8.37 1.98
N MET A 149 -2.39 -9.00 3.13
CA MET A 149 -1.65 -8.42 4.24
C MET A 149 -0.20 -8.10 3.88
N ASN A 150 0.48 -9.02 3.18
CA ASN A 150 1.86 -8.79 2.72
C ASN A 150 1.90 -7.68 1.66
N TYR A 151 0.94 -7.66 0.74
CA TYR A 151 0.84 -6.61 -0.28
C TYR A 151 0.64 -5.22 0.35
N LEU A 152 -0.31 -5.06 1.27
CA LEU A 152 -0.55 -3.80 1.99
C LEU A 152 0.66 -3.39 2.84
N GLY A 153 1.34 -4.36 3.47
CA GLY A 153 2.57 -4.14 4.22
C GLY A 153 3.68 -3.57 3.35
N ARG A 154 3.86 -4.08 2.12
CA ARG A 154 4.84 -3.57 1.16
C ARG A 154 4.53 -2.15 0.70
N ILE A 155 3.28 -1.84 0.39
CA ILE A 155 2.85 -0.47 0.05
C ILE A 155 3.21 0.49 1.18
N LYS A 156 2.89 0.12 2.42
CA LYS A 156 3.20 0.94 3.60
C LYS A 156 4.71 1.09 3.79
N ALA A 157 5.48 0.01 3.69
CA ALA A 157 6.93 0.05 3.86
C ALA A 157 7.61 1.00 2.86
N ILE A 158 7.23 0.96 1.58
CA ILE A 158 7.78 1.88 0.56
C ILE A 158 7.34 3.31 0.83
N ALA A 159 6.08 3.53 1.20
CA ALA A 159 5.59 4.86 1.56
C ALA A 159 6.33 5.45 2.77
N ASP A 160 6.63 4.62 3.78
CA ASP A 160 7.38 5.02 4.97
C ASP A 160 8.85 5.35 4.64
N GLN A 161 9.49 4.58 3.74
CA GLN A 161 10.85 4.88 3.26
C GLN A 161 10.93 6.19 2.47
N LEU A 162 9.94 6.45 1.63
CA LEU A 162 9.82 7.71 0.89
C LEU A 162 9.54 8.88 1.84
N ALA A 163 8.67 8.69 2.84
CA ALA A 163 8.39 9.69 3.87
C ALA A 163 9.64 10.06 4.70
N ALA A 164 10.46 9.06 5.06
CA ALA A 164 11.71 9.30 5.78
C ALA A 164 12.67 10.23 5.00
N SER A 165 12.64 10.10 3.67
CA SER A 165 13.38 10.92 2.70
C SER A 165 12.71 12.27 2.38
N GLY A 166 11.61 12.62 3.05
CA GLY A 166 10.84 13.85 2.81
C GLY A 166 9.90 13.80 1.60
N ASN A 167 9.78 12.63 0.95
CA ASN A 167 8.89 12.40 -0.19
C ASN A 167 7.61 11.70 0.29
N ASN A 168 6.69 12.45 0.89
CA ASN A 168 5.46 11.86 1.41
C ASN A 168 4.51 11.44 0.29
N ILE A 169 4.06 10.18 0.31
CA ILE A 169 2.97 9.71 -0.54
C ILE A 169 1.63 10.03 0.13
N SER A 170 0.73 10.66 -0.61
CA SER A 170 -0.62 10.97 -0.14
C SER A 170 -1.45 9.70 0.06
N ASP A 171 -2.42 9.74 0.99
CA ASP A 171 -3.30 8.58 1.19
C ASP A 171 -4.10 8.24 -0.06
N LYS A 172 -4.46 9.24 -0.87
CA LYS A 172 -5.12 9.05 -2.17
C LYS A 172 -4.25 8.23 -3.12
N GLU A 173 -2.95 8.51 -3.20
CA GLU A 173 -2.02 7.75 -4.04
C GLU A 173 -1.82 6.32 -3.52
N LYS A 174 -1.74 6.12 -2.20
CA LYS A 174 -1.68 4.77 -1.60
C LYS A 174 -2.92 3.95 -1.95
N VAL A 175 -4.10 4.55 -1.84
CA VAL A 175 -5.36 3.92 -2.21
C VAL A 175 -5.39 3.59 -3.69
N GLN A 176 -5.07 4.53 -4.57
CA GLN A 176 -5.06 4.31 -6.01
C GLN A 176 -4.08 3.18 -6.39
N GLN A 177 -2.88 3.20 -5.84
CA GLN A 177 -1.89 2.16 -6.11
C GLN A 177 -2.34 0.78 -5.60
N THR A 178 -3.00 0.76 -4.43
CA THR A 178 -3.58 -0.47 -3.89
C THR A 178 -4.61 -1.04 -4.87
N LEU A 179 -5.52 -0.21 -5.38
CA LEU A 179 -6.56 -0.66 -6.31
C LEU A 179 -5.96 -1.13 -7.65
N ASN A 180 -4.98 -0.40 -8.19
CA ASN A 180 -4.32 -0.74 -9.45
C ASN A 180 -3.55 -2.07 -9.40
N GLY A 181 -2.96 -2.41 -8.24
CA GLY A 181 -2.18 -3.63 -8.08
C GLY A 181 -2.98 -4.85 -7.63
N LEU A 182 -4.29 -4.72 -7.43
CA LEU A 182 -5.18 -5.85 -7.17
C LEU A 182 -5.46 -6.64 -8.45
N GLY A 183 -5.50 -7.97 -8.32
CA GLY A 183 -5.82 -8.86 -9.44
C GLY A 183 -7.32 -8.86 -9.78
N HIS A 184 -7.67 -9.54 -10.88
CA HIS A 184 -9.04 -9.68 -11.37
C HIS A 184 -10.03 -10.27 -10.35
N ASP A 185 -9.55 -11.10 -9.40
CA ASP A 185 -10.35 -11.65 -8.29
C ASP A 185 -11.02 -10.57 -7.42
N TYR A 186 -10.46 -9.35 -7.42
CA TYR A 186 -10.93 -8.23 -6.61
C TYR A 186 -11.75 -7.23 -7.44
N HIS A 187 -12.08 -7.52 -8.71
CA HIS A 187 -12.81 -6.58 -9.56
C HIS A 187 -14.14 -6.15 -8.95
N ALA A 188 -14.90 -7.07 -8.33
CA ALA A 188 -16.16 -6.72 -7.65
C ALA A 188 -15.95 -5.75 -6.47
N PHE A 189 -14.82 -5.85 -5.78
CA PHE A 189 -14.44 -4.92 -4.72
C PHE A 189 -14.04 -3.55 -5.28
N ILE A 190 -13.26 -3.53 -6.37
CA ILE A 190 -12.85 -2.29 -7.05
C ILE A 190 -14.09 -1.53 -7.54
N THR A 191 -15.00 -2.19 -8.26
CA THR A 191 -16.25 -1.58 -8.75
C THR A 191 -17.11 -1.04 -7.61
N ALA A 192 -17.19 -1.75 -6.47
CA ALA A 192 -17.93 -1.26 -5.32
C ALA A 192 -17.33 0.01 -4.70
N LEU A 193 -16.00 0.18 -4.77
CA LEU A 193 -15.32 1.38 -4.30
C LEU A 193 -15.40 2.55 -5.28
N GLU A 194 -15.42 2.30 -6.59
CA GLU A 194 -15.56 3.34 -7.62
C GLU A 194 -16.89 4.11 -7.53
N VAL A 195 -17.93 3.48 -6.99
CA VAL A 195 -19.26 4.09 -6.81
C VAL A 195 -19.31 4.96 -5.54
N LEU A 196 -18.30 4.90 -4.67
CA LEU A 196 -18.29 5.72 -3.46
C LEU A 196 -17.99 7.20 -3.79
N PRO A 197 -18.73 8.15 -3.18
CA PRO A 197 -18.52 9.57 -3.42
C PRO A 197 -17.16 10.07 -2.91
N VAL A 198 -16.59 9.40 -1.91
CA VAL A 198 -15.27 9.69 -1.35
C VAL A 198 -14.54 8.37 -1.15
N LEU A 199 -13.31 8.29 -1.68
CA LEU A 199 -12.46 7.13 -1.46
C LEU A 199 -12.04 7.05 0.01
N PRO A 200 -12.04 5.84 0.62
CA PRO A 200 -11.62 5.66 2.00
C PRO A 200 -10.14 6.03 2.18
N SER A 201 -9.75 6.34 3.41
CA SER A 201 -8.34 6.43 3.77
C SER A 201 -7.62 5.09 3.57
N PHE A 202 -6.28 5.12 3.49
CA PHE A 202 -5.52 3.88 3.34
C PHE A 202 -5.81 2.87 4.47
N ASN A 203 -5.91 3.34 5.73
CA ASN A 203 -6.21 2.46 6.86
C ASN A 203 -7.62 1.84 6.78
N GLU A 204 -8.62 2.61 6.35
CA GLU A 204 -9.99 2.09 6.16
C GLU A 204 -10.05 1.09 4.99
N LEU A 205 -9.31 1.36 3.91
CA LEU A 205 -9.17 0.45 2.79
C LEU A 205 -8.58 -0.89 3.23
N GLN A 206 -7.53 -0.88 4.07
CA GLN A 206 -6.94 -2.11 4.61
C GLN A 206 -7.99 -2.98 5.32
N GLY A 207 -8.80 -2.39 6.20
CA GLY A 207 -9.86 -3.10 6.91
C GLY A 207 -10.92 -3.69 5.96
N LYS A 208 -11.39 -2.90 5.00
CA LYS A 208 -12.37 -3.33 3.99
C LYS A 208 -11.83 -4.46 3.11
N LEU A 209 -10.58 -4.36 2.69
CA LEU A 209 -9.93 -5.33 1.81
C LEU A 209 -9.70 -6.67 2.53
N LEU A 210 -9.27 -6.64 3.79
CA LEU A 210 -9.14 -7.85 4.62
C LEU A 210 -10.50 -8.52 4.87
N GLN A 211 -11.55 -7.74 5.16
CA GLN A 211 -12.90 -8.28 5.31
C GLN A 211 -13.40 -8.93 4.02
N TYR A 212 -13.12 -8.32 2.86
CA TYR A 212 -13.46 -8.88 1.57
C TYR A 212 -12.72 -10.22 1.30
N GLU A 213 -11.43 -10.32 1.67
CA GLU A 213 -10.67 -11.59 1.57
C GLU A 213 -11.32 -12.71 2.40
N MET A 214 -11.73 -12.41 3.64
CA MET A 214 -12.40 -13.37 4.51
C MET A 214 -13.74 -13.81 3.91
N ASN A 215 -14.50 -12.89 3.32
CA ASN A 215 -15.77 -13.21 2.68
C ASN A 215 -15.59 -14.06 1.41
N MET A 216 -14.58 -13.78 0.58
CA MET A 216 -14.27 -14.61 -0.59
C MET A 216 -13.91 -16.04 -0.20
N LYS A 217 -13.05 -16.23 0.81
CA LYS A 217 -12.67 -17.57 1.31
C LYS A 217 -13.90 -18.38 1.74
N ARG A 218 -14.84 -17.74 2.46
CA ARG A 218 -16.10 -18.37 2.90
C ARG A 218 -17.03 -18.75 1.74
N VAL A 219 -17.04 -17.99 0.65
CA VAL A 219 -17.84 -18.32 -0.54
C VAL A 219 -17.23 -19.53 -1.24
N ILE A 220 -15.91 -19.56 -1.43
CA ILE A 220 -15.19 -20.67 -2.07
C ILE A 220 -15.42 -21.98 -1.31
N GLU A 221 -15.28 -21.98 0.02
CA GLU A 221 -15.52 -23.15 0.89
C GLU A 221 -16.94 -23.72 0.76
N ARG A 222 -17.95 -22.85 0.57
CA ARG A 222 -19.35 -23.27 0.39
C ARG A 222 -19.61 -23.87 -0.99
N THR A 223 -18.93 -23.39 -2.03
CA THR A 223 -19.06 -23.94 -3.39
C THR A 223 -18.44 -25.34 -3.52
N ASP A 224 -17.33 -25.63 -2.83
CA ASP A 224 -16.72 -26.98 -2.85
C ASP A 224 -17.57 -28.03 -2.11
N GLN A 225 -18.27 -27.64 -1.05
CA GLN A 225 -19.20 -28.53 -0.34
C GLN A 225 -20.53 -28.76 -1.08
N GLY A 226 -20.92 -27.85 -1.98
CA GLY A 226 -22.15 -27.95 -2.78
C GLY A 226 -22.09 -28.96 -3.94
N ASN A 227 -20.90 -29.34 -4.39
CA ASN A 227 -20.72 -30.26 -5.53
C ASN A 227 -20.73 -31.75 -5.14
N SER A 228 -20.79 -32.09 -3.85
CA SER A 228 -20.73 -33.48 -3.36
C SER A 228 -22.05 -34.02 -2.76
N GLN A 229 -23.16 -33.26 -2.77
CA GLN A 229 -24.43 -33.69 -2.15
C GLN A 229 -25.65 -33.85 -3.07
N ASN A 230 -25.49 -33.86 -4.40
CA ASN A 230 -26.61 -34.07 -5.34
C ASN A 230 -26.48 -35.35 -6.18
N VAL A 231 -26.22 -36.51 -5.55
CA VAL A 231 -26.45 -37.82 -6.18
C VAL A 231 -27.48 -38.61 -5.36
N LEU A 232 -28.76 -38.32 -5.59
CA LEU A 232 -29.83 -39.22 -5.18
C LEU A 232 -29.79 -40.43 -6.13
N ALA A 233 -29.17 -41.52 -5.66
CA ALA A 233 -29.19 -42.82 -6.31
C ALA A 233 -30.63 -43.38 -6.30
N MET A 234 -31.30 -43.37 -7.45
CA MET A 234 -32.52 -44.13 -7.68
C MET A 234 -32.18 -45.62 -7.77
N ASN A 235 -32.28 -46.34 -6.65
CA ASN A 235 -32.23 -47.79 -6.62
C ASN A 235 -33.51 -48.38 -7.23
N VAL A 236 -33.52 -48.61 -8.54
CA VAL A 236 -34.57 -49.41 -9.19
C VAL A 236 -34.14 -50.88 -9.11
N LYS A 237 -34.55 -51.60 -8.05
CA LYS A 237 -34.40 -53.05 -7.99
C LYS A 237 -35.55 -53.72 -8.73
N PHE A 238 -35.23 -54.31 -9.88
CA PHE A 238 -36.03 -55.35 -10.50
C PHE A 238 -36.12 -56.57 -9.57
N GLY A 239 -37.33 -57.02 -9.26
CA GLY A 239 -37.58 -58.24 -8.50
C GLY A 239 -38.99 -58.76 -8.76
N LYS A 240 -39.09 -59.85 -9.53
CA LYS A 240 -40.28 -60.70 -9.64
C LYS A 240 -40.55 -61.37 -8.29
N SER A 241 -41.80 -61.47 -7.83
CA SER A 241 -42.43 -62.77 -7.52
C SER A 241 -43.88 -62.64 -7.04
N HIS A 242 -44.63 -63.69 -7.37
CA HIS A 242 -45.85 -64.22 -6.75
C HIS A 242 -46.00 -64.03 -5.24
N GLY A 243 -47.25 -64.07 -4.77
CA GLY A 243 -47.56 -64.73 -3.49
C GLY A 243 -48.63 -64.04 -2.64
N ASN A 244 -49.67 -64.81 -2.36
CA ASN A 244 -50.90 -64.46 -1.68
C ASN A 244 -50.79 -64.46 -0.13
N SER A 245 -51.83 -63.90 0.51
CA SER A 245 -52.40 -64.18 1.84
C SER A 245 -51.93 -63.42 3.11
N ASN A 246 -52.92 -62.72 3.68
CA ASN A 246 -53.33 -62.59 5.09
C ASN A 246 -52.29 -62.65 6.24
N HIS A 247 -52.18 -61.57 7.01
CA HIS A 247 -52.83 -61.37 8.32
C HIS A 247 -52.25 -60.14 9.04
N GLY A 248 -53.14 -59.31 9.61
CA GLY A 248 -53.01 -58.80 10.99
C GLY A 248 -51.98 -57.71 11.34
N CYS A 249 -52.53 -56.60 11.85
CA CYS A 249 -52.03 -55.80 12.98
C CYS A 249 -51.09 -54.60 12.74
N ARG A 250 -51.75 -53.43 12.72
CA ARG A 250 -51.47 -52.17 13.44
C ARG A 250 -50.00 -51.85 13.80
N GLY A 251 -49.45 -50.85 13.11
CA GLY A 251 -48.32 -50.03 13.53
C GLY A 251 -48.60 -48.54 13.21
N ILE A 252 -48.10 -47.68 14.10
CA ILE A 252 -48.53 -46.32 14.39
C ILE A 252 -48.02 -45.29 13.36
N LEU A 253 -48.89 -44.39 12.88
CA LEU A 253 -48.53 -43.12 12.26
C LEU A 253 -49.63 -42.07 12.53
N PRO A 254 -49.32 -40.87 13.05
CA PRO A 254 -50.31 -39.81 13.24
C PRO A 254 -50.64 -39.10 11.92
N THR A 255 -51.92 -38.88 11.69
CA THR A 255 -52.49 -38.05 10.62
C THR A 255 -52.28 -36.56 10.95
N PRO A 256 -51.96 -35.68 9.99
CA PRO A 256 -51.90 -34.25 10.22
C PRO A 256 -53.29 -33.60 10.09
N HIS A 257 -53.63 -32.67 10.98
CA HIS A 257 -54.82 -31.82 10.87
C HIS A 257 -54.43 -30.35 10.70
N ASN A 258 -55.16 -29.69 9.80
CA ASN A 258 -55.05 -28.31 9.33
C ASN A 258 -54.98 -27.25 10.44
N GLN A 259 -54.20 -26.19 10.18
CA GLN A 259 -54.57 -24.82 10.58
C GLN A 259 -53.81 -23.76 9.74
N GLY A 260 -54.59 -22.93 9.04
CA GLY A 260 -54.50 -21.46 9.05
C GLY A 260 -53.25 -20.75 8.51
N MET A 261 -53.44 -20.04 7.40
CA MET A 261 -52.51 -19.14 6.71
C MET A 261 -52.07 -17.89 7.51
N SER A 262 -50.88 -17.37 7.17
CA SER A 262 -50.60 -15.93 7.10
C SER A 262 -49.70 -15.67 5.87
N PRO A 263 -50.00 -14.69 4.99
CA PRO A 263 -49.31 -14.54 3.71
C PRO A 263 -48.12 -13.60 3.85
N LEU A 264 -46.90 -14.14 3.79
CA LEU A 264 -45.71 -13.32 3.58
C LEU A 264 -45.46 -13.18 2.07
N ASP A 265 -45.53 -11.93 1.65
CA ASP A 265 -45.26 -11.39 0.33
C ASP A 265 -43.92 -11.91 -0.23
N THR A 266 -44.01 -12.87 -1.14
CA THR A 266 -42.90 -13.30 -1.98
C THR A 266 -43.42 -13.32 -3.41
N SER A 267 -42.88 -12.40 -4.20
CA SER A 267 -43.10 -12.27 -5.65
C SER A 267 -43.18 -13.64 -6.33
N ARG A 268 -44.40 -14.15 -6.51
CA ARG A 268 -44.65 -15.42 -7.19
C ARG A 268 -44.29 -15.22 -8.65
N LYS A 269 -43.12 -15.72 -9.07
CA LYS A 269 -42.76 -15.83 -10.49
C LYS A 269 -43.89 -16.57 -11.20
N ILE A 270 -44.66 -15.84 -11.99
CA ILE A 270 -45.76 -16.40 -12.79
C ILE A 270 -45.12 -17.45 -13.72
N PRO A 271 -45.48 -18.74 -13.62
CA PRO A 271 -44.84 -19.79 -14.39
C PRO A 271 -45.07 -19.53 -15.89
N ILE A 272 -44.00 -19.66 -16.69
CA ILE A 272 -44.06 -19.59 -18.15
C ILE A 272 -44.19 -21.02 -18.68
N CYS A 273 -45.16 -21.24 -19.56
CA CYS A 273 -45.38 -22.54 -20.16
C CYS A 273 -44.29 -22.85 -21.20
N PHE A 274 -43.50 -23.90 -20.96
CA PHE A 274 -42.45 -24.38 -21.89
C PHE A 274 -42.96 -24.90 -23.25
N GLN A 275 -44.27 -24.96 -23.48
CA GLN A 275 -44.86 -25.41 -24.75
C GLN A 275 -45.39 -24.25 -25.61
N CYS A 276 -45.97 -23.20 -25.00
CA CYS A 276 -46.54 -22.06 -25.74
C CYS A 276 -45.95 -20.70 -25.36
N ASN A 277 -44.97 -20.69 -24.44
CA ASN A 277 -44.30 -19.51 -23.90
C ASN A 277 -45.22 -18.44 -23.26
N LYS A 278 -46.48 -18.78 -22.95
CA LYS A 278 -47.40 -17.88 -22.23
C LYS A 278 -47.25 -18.03 -20.72
N LYS A 279 -47.40 -16.91 -19.99
CA LYS A 279 -47.39 -16.83 -18.53
C LYS A 279 -48.71 -17.37 -17.95
N GLY A 280 -48.67 -17.98 -16.78
CA GLY A 280 -49.83 -18.32 -15.95
C GLY A 280 -50.20 -19.81 -15.89
N HIS A 281 -49.47 -20.69 -16.58
CA HIS A 281 -49.71 -22.14 -16.55
C HIS A 281 -48.44 -22.95 -16.87
N MET A 282 -48.38 -24.22 -16.46
CA MET A 282 -47.28 -25.15 -16.77
C MET A 282 -47.62 -26.03 -17.99
N LYS A 283 -46.64 -26.73 -18.58
CA LYS A 283 -46.83 -27.59 -19.77
C LYS A 283 -47.97 -28.63 -19.61
N ALA A 284 -48.14 -29.17 -18.40
CA ALA A 284 -49.22 -30.10 -18.08
C ALA A 284 -50.63 -29.49 -18.22
N GLN A 285 -50.74 -28.16 -18.13
CA GLN A 285 -51.99 -27.40 -18.23
C GLN A 285 -52.06 -26.55 -19.50
N CYS A 286 -51.14 -26.78 -20.46
CA CYS A 286 -51.09 -26.02 -21.70
C CYS A 286 -52.20 -26.44 -22.65
N TRP A 287 -52.91 -25.45 -23.18
CA TRP A 287 -53.99 -25.63 -24.16
C TRP A 287 -53.50 -26.20 -25.50
N PHE A 288 -52.23 -25.94 -25.84
CA PHE A 288 -51.57 -26.44 -27.05
C PHE A 288 -50.83 -27.77 -26.82
N ASN A 289 -50.91 -28.36 -25.62
CA ASN A 289 -50.33 -29.67 -25.36
C ASN A 289 -51.19 -30.74 -26.06
N PRO A 290 -50.64 -31.54 -26.99
CA PRO A 290 -51.37 -32.61 -27.68
C PRO A 290 -52.01 -33.62 -26.73
N GLN A 291 -51.44 -33.82 -25.54
CA GLN A 291 -51.95 -34.74 -24.50
C GLN A 291 -53.21 -34.22 -23.80
N ASN A 292 -53.56 -32.93 -23.94
CA ASN A 292 -54.70 -32.30 -23.28
C ASN A 292 -55.93 -32.15 -24.19
N LYS A 293 -55.87 -32.55 -25.47
CA LYS A 293 -56.94 -32.35 -26.45
C LYS A 293 -58.28 -33.02 -26.10
N ASN A 294 -58.31 -34.00 -25.21
CA ASN A 294 -59.53 -34.75 -24.87
C ASN A 294 -60.22 -34.32 -23.57
N LYS A 295 -59.75 -33.27 -22.89
CA LYS A 295 -60.40 -32.75 -21.67
C LYS A 295 -61.03 -31.41 -21.99
N GLY A 296 -62.27 -31.45 -22.49
CA GLY A 296 -63.07 -30.26 -22.78
C GLY A 296 -63.28 -29.42 -21.52
N VAL A 297 -62.51 -28.34 -21.39
CA VAL A 297 -62.76 -27.25 -20.44
C VAL A 297 -62.86 -25.97 -21.25
N ARG A 298 -64.02 -25.30 -21.18
CA ARG A 298 -64.33 -24.06 -21.90
C ARG A 298 -63.67 -22.83 -21.24
N HIS A 299 -63.55 -21.79 -22.07
CA HIS A 299 -62.68 -20.61 -22.00
C HIS A 299 -63.02 -19.52 -20.96
N ASP A 300 -62.02 -18.68 -20.64
CA ASP A 300 -62.09 -17.23 -20.89
C ASP A 300 -60.67 -16.60 -20.85
N TYR A 301 -60.20 -16.03 -21.96
CA TYR A 301 -58.99 -15.20 -22.00
C TYR A 301 -59.31 -13.88 -22.70
N LYS A 302 -59.41 -12.80 -21.91
CA LYS A 302 -59.49 -11.42 -22.41
C LYS A 302 -58.23 -11.09 -23.22
N GLN A 303 -58.41 -10.78 -24.49
CA GLN A 303 -57.39 -10.18 -25.34
C GLN A 303 -57.15 -8.72 -24.93
N GLY A 304 -55.93 -8.41 -24.49
CA GLY A 304 -55.38 -7.05 -24.53
C GLY A 304 -54.47 -6.95 -25.75
N GLY A 305 -54.97 -6.35 -26.83
CA GLY A 305 -54.21 -6.10 -28.05
C GLY A 305 -53.56 -4.71 -28.10
N GLN A 306 -52.81 -4.52 -29.19
CA GLN A 306 -52.11 -3.31 -29.68
C GLN A 306 -50.65 -3.15 -29.23
N SER A 307 -49.69 -2.80 -30.08
CA SER A 307 -49.59 -2.78 -31.55
C SER A 307 -48.10 -2.56 -31.86
N SER A 308 -47.59 -3.25 -32.87
CA SER A 308 -46.30 -2.97 -33.51
C SER A 308 -46.36 -1.67 -34.32
N LYS A 309 -45.24 -0.95 -34.39
CA LYS A 309 -44.84 -0.16 -35.57
C LYS A 309 -43.32 -0.04 -35.64
N SER A 310 -42.76 -0.71 -36.65
CA SER A 310 -41.43 -0.53 -37.21
C SER A 310 -41.46 0.62 -38.21
N THR A 311 -40.40 1.43 -38.26
CA THR A 311 -39.93 2.09 -39.48
C THR A 311 -38.41 2.23 -39.40
N ALA A 312 -37.75 1.74 -40.44
CA ALA A 312 -36.34 1.94 -40.77
C ALA A 312 -36.21 3.09 -41.79
N GLU A 313 -34.96 3.44 -42.10
CA GLU A 313 -34.46 4.39 -43.14
C GLU A 313 -34.47 5.86 -42.68
N ASP A 314 -33.46 6.70 -42.90
CA ASP A 314 -32.48 6.72 -44.00
C ASP A 314 -31.20 7.53 -43.67
N MET A 315 -30.20 7.32 -44.51
CA MET A 315 -28.92 8.01 -44.66
C MET A 315 -28.99 9.54 -44.81
N GLN A 316 -28.08 10.26 -44.12
CA GLN A 316 -27.24 11.34 -44.68
C GLN A 316 -26.09 11.68 -43.75
#